data_AF-A0A926X8H8-F1
#
_entry.id   AF-A0A926X8H8-F1
#
_cell.length_a   1.000
_cell.length_b   1.000
_cell.length_c   1.000
_cell.angle_alpha   90.00
_cell.angle_beta   90.00
_cell.angle_gamma   90.00
#
_symmetry.space_group_name_H-M   'P 1'
#
loop_
_entity.id
_entity.type
_entity.pdbx_description
1 polymer ?
#
loop_
_entity_poly.entity_id
_entity_poly.type
_entity_poly.pdbx_seq_one_letter_code
_entity_poly.pdbx_strand_id
1 'polypeptide(L)'
;MRLNNSSNSAAGLPDNISPIHFTDEDSHQTTSQPNNKSGDSTIVIEQNTGIAKEADSNASIVLGEIAETSKTEPARKQISSRYGIVLGLFLPVVLLGSSSYFYWRTYEASHQNIVAAENLYQRGCQPSEWTNASAVASANENFGYAKELLQKVPNFPGLGYENVQNNLIKIAQCSQQLQLVSNTINYQLSMTQQVQNLVSDVAKFSDQLSPHFGYQAYSAELQRLLNNLQAFEQSSDFAYVKGQDSLAPLQRSLAALRRSHDDLVFAYRVWSYCQAENACFRSTGTSEEFLPTSSDPIPEVAAVLINSYGMTSEQPMGWFILPRNGIALNKALNTVWSFAEQDLQEAQQAINEEVAYLQGNPQ
;
A
#
# COMPACT_ATOMS: atom_id res chain seq x y z
N MET A 1 -22.60 -4.37 -73.85
CA MET A 1 -22.69 -5.44 -72.82
C MET A 1 -23.04 -4.78 -71.51
N ARG A 2 -24.21 -5.14 -70.96
CA ARG A 2 -24.66 -4.75 -69.61
C ARG A 2 -23.96 -5.65 -68.59
N LEU A 3 -23.47 -5.10 -67.49
CA LEU A 3 -23.54 -5.70 -66.16
C LEU A 3 -23.71 -4.58 -65.14
N ASN A 4 -24.62 -4.83 -64.21
CA ASN A 4 -25.24 -3.91 -63.25
C ASN A 4 -24.66 -4.15 -61.85
N ASN A 5 -24.71 -3.10 -61.03
CA ASN A 5 -24.85 -3.04 -59.56
C ASN A 5 -23.81 -3.70 -58.64
N SER A 6 -23.22 -2.89 -57.76
CA SER A 6 -23.63 -2.89 -56.35
C SER A 6 -23.27 -1.57 -55.66
N SER A 7 -24.31 -0.85 -55.27
CA SER A 7 -24.38 0.13 -54.20
C SER A 7 -23.99 -0.51 -52.87
N ASN A 8 -23.26 0.21 -52.02
CA ASN A 8 -23.35 0.19 -50.56
C ASN A 8 -22.64 1.46 -50.05
N SER A 9 -23.40 2.50 -49.73
CA SER A 9 -23.85 2.80 -48.36
C SER A 9 -22.81 3.63 -47.63
N ALA A 10 -22.88 4.93 -47.87
CA ALA A 10 -22.32 5.97 -47.03
C ALA A 10 -22.96 5.86 -45.64
N ALA A 11 -22.19 5.39 -44.66
CA ALA A 11 -22.53 5.55 -43.26
C ALA A 11 -22.20 7.00 -42.87
N GLY A 12 -23.23 7.75 -42.48
CA GLY A 12 -23.11 9.11 -42.00
C GLY A 12 -22.18 9.19 -40.80
N LEU A 13 -21.28 10.18 -40.85
CA LEU A 13 -20.58 10.70 -39.69
C LEU A 13 -21.63 11.30 -38.74
N PRO A 14 -21.57 11.00 -37.42
CA PRO A 14 -22.32 11.77 -36.46
C PRO A 14 -21.66 13.16 -36.31
N ASP A 15 -22.28 14.17 -36.93
CA ASP A 15 -22.07 15.59 -36.63
C ASP A 15 -22.61 15.90 -35.22
N ASN A 16 -21.96 15.41 -34.17
CA ASN A 16 -22.17 15.90 -32.82
C ASN A 16 -21.05 15.44 -31.87
N ILE A 17 -19.87 16.05 -31.99
CA ILE A 17 -18.90 16.05 -30.90
C ILE A 17 -18.69 17.52 -30.55
N SER A 18 -19.28 17.94 -29.43
CA SER A 18 -19.07 19.27 -28.88
C SER A 18 -17.57 19.53 -28.69
N PRO A 19 -17.07 20.74 -29.00
CA PRO A 19 -15.72 21.15 -28.64
C PRO A 19 -15.53 20.94 -27.14
N ILE A 20 -14.47 20.24 -26.76
CA ILE A 20 -14.06 20.09 -25.36
C ILE A 20 -13.58 21.48 -24.92
N HIS A 21 -14.44 22.21 -24.22
CA HIS A 21 -14.08 23.48 -23.59
C HIS A 21 -13.32 23.15 -22.31
N PHE A 22 -11.99 23.22 -22.36
CA PHE A 22 -11.17 23.28 -21.16
C PHE A 22 -11.35 24.68 -20.58
N THR A 23 -12.05 24.81 -19.46
CA THR A 23 -12.07 26.03 -18.67
C THR A 23 -10.86 26.01 -17.75
N ASP A 24 -9.88 26.87 -18.02
CA ASP A 24 -8.87 27.25 -17.03
C ASP A 24 -9.55 28.16 -16.00
N GLU A 25 -9.86 27.61 -14.83
CA GLU A 25 -10.23 28.40 -13.64
C GLU A 25 -9.07 28.41 -12.63
N ASP A 26 -8.59 29.63 -12.41
CA ASP A 26 -7.96 30.18 -11.20
C ASP A 26 -6.56 29.72 -10.78
N SER A 27 -5.56 30.32 -11.44
CA SER A 27 -4.32 30.75 -10.80
C SER A 27 -4.42 32.23 -10.41
N HIS A 28 -4.48 32.55 -9.11
CA HIS A 28 -3.81 33.66 -8.40
C HIS A 28 -4.53 34.02 -7.09
N GLN A 29 -3.90 33.71 -5.93
CA GLN A 29 -3.74 34.72 -4.87
C GLN A 29 -2.64 34.36 -3.84
N THR A 30 -1.59 35.16 -3.96
CA THR A 30 -0.66 35.75 -2.98
C THR A 30 -0.70 35.34 -1.50
N THR A 31 0.51 35.06 -1.01
CA THR A 31 1.03 34.94 0.36
C THR A 31 0.47 35.90 1.41
N SER A 32 0.21 35.38 2.62
CA SER A 32 0.26 36.10 3.90
C SER A 32 0.62 35.15 5.05
N GLN A 33 1.53 35.58 5.94
CA GLN A 33 2.13 34.85 7.06
C GLN A 33 1.12 34.25 8.06
N PRO A 34 1.50 33.23 8.87
CA PRO A 34 0.87 33.01 10.16
C PRO A 34 1.78 33.43 11.31
N ASN A 35 1.21 34.25 12.19
CA ASN A 35 1.68 34.48 13.54
C ASN A 35 0.74 33.72 14.50
N ASN A 36 1.33 33.13 15.54
CA ASN A 36 0.75 32.75 16.83
C ASN A 36 0.08 31.37 17.07
N LYS A 37 0.61 30.78 18.15
CA LYS A 37 -0.02 30.05 19.27
C LYS A 37 -0.27 28.55 19.15
N SER A 38 0.68 27.84 19.75
CA SER A 38 0.51 26.75 20.72
C SER A 38 -0.94 26.49 21.16
N GLY A 39 -1.44 25.32 20.80
CA GLY A 39 -2.71 24.75 21.23
C GLY A 39 -2.57 23.23 21.27
N ASP A 40 -2.44 22.71 22.48
CA ASP A 40 -2.40 21.30 22.85
C ASP A 40 -3.65 20.60 22.31
N SER A 41 -3.49 19.62 21.40
CA SER A 41 -4.60 18.87 20.81
C SER A 41 -4.56 17.44 21.30
N THR A 42 -5.38 17.18 22.34
CA THR A 42 -5.73 15.84 22.80
C THR A 42 -6.58 15.16 21.73
N ILE A 43 -6.05 14.10 21.11
CA ILE A 43 -6.81 13.24 20.20
C ILE A 43 -7.75 12.37 21.05
N VAL A 44 -9.04 12.68 21.00
CA VAL A 44 -10.11 11.80 21.48
C VAL A 44 -10.46 10.85 20.34
N ILE A 45 -10.03 9.59 20.44
CA ILE A 45 -10.48 8.52 19.55
C ILE A 45 -11.83 8.03 20.10
N GLU A 46 -12.93 8.45 19.47
CA GLU A 46 -14.23 7.82 19.67
C GLU A 46 -14.21 6.39 19.13
N GLN A 47 -14.16 5.41 20.03
CA GLN A 47 -14.32 4.00 19.71
C GLN A 47 -15.79 3.72 19.37
N ASN A 48 -16.10 3.67 18.08
CA ASN A 48 -17.38 3.21 17.59
C ASN A 48 -17.42 1.67 17.65
N THR A 49 -17.93 1.13 18.76
CA THR A 49 -18.06 -0.32 18.99
C THR A 49 -19.37 -0.84 18.38
N GLY A 50 -19.33 -1.11 17.08
CA GLY A 50 -20.33 -1.92 16.39
C GLY A 50 -20.16 -3.40 16.73
N ILE A 51 -20.86 -3.87 17.75
CA ILE A 51 -20.93 -5.27 18.15
C ILE A 51 -21.76 -6.04 17.11
N ALA A 52 -21.12 -6.93 16.36
CA ALA A 52 -21.79 -8.04 15.68
C ALA A 52 -21.66 -9.30 16.58
N LYS A 53 -22.81 -9.80 17.02
CA LYS A 53 -23.02 -11.06 17.74
C LYS A 53 -23.15 -12.21 16.76
N GLU A 54 -22.42 -13.30 17.01
CA GLU A 54 -22.71 -14.72 16.71
C GLU A 54 -21.69 -15.50 17.56
N ALA A 55 -22.01 -16.22 18.66
CA ALA A 55 -22.79 -17.46 18.82
C ALA A 55 -22.34 -18.55 17.83
N ASP A 56 -21.97 -19.79 18.18
CA ASP A 56 -22.00 -20.55 19.43
C ASP A 56 -21.26 -21.91 19.21
N SER A 57 -21.04 -22.65 20.30
CA SER A 57 -20.77 -24.11 20.37
C SER A 57 -19.29 -24.55 20.21
N ASN A 58 -18.70 -25.50 20.94
CA ASN A 58 -19.17 -26.50 21.92
C ASN A 58 -17.91 -27.11 22.57
N ALA A 59 -17.85 -27.27 23.89
CA ALA A 59 -17.12 -28.38 24.51
C ALA A 59 -17.59 -28.60 25.96
N SER A 60 -18.40 -29.65 26.09
CA SER A 60 -19.09 -30.12 27.28
C SER A 60 -18.13 -30.60 28.36
N ILE A 61 -18.49 -30.25 29.60
CA ILE A 61 -18.07 -30.92 30.82
C ILE A 61 -18.58 -32.37 30.78
N VAL A 62 -17.71 -33.33 31.07
CA VAL A 62 -18.10 -34.73 31.33
C VAL A 62 -17.61 -35.10 32.73
N LEU A 63 -18.55 -35.13 33.67
CA LEU A 63 -18.45 -35.86 34.93
C LEU A 63 -18.70 -37.34 34.63
N GLY A 64 -17.71 -38.19 34.90
CA GLY A 64 -17.79 -39.64 34.79
C GLY A 64 -17.82 -40.27 36.18
N GLU A 65 -18.95 -40.89 36.48
CA GLU A 65 -19.30 -41.56 37.73
C GLU A 65 -18.72 -42.99 37.83
N ILE A 66 -18.37 -43.32 39.07
CA ILE A 66 -18.11 -44.59 39.76
C ILE A 66 -18.48 -45.90 39.01
N ALA A 67 -17.55 -46.85 39.00
CA ALA A 67 -17.87 -48.29 38.97
C ALA A 67 -16.95 -49.07 39.93
N GLU A 68 -17.57 -49.70 40.92
CA GLU A 68 -16.97 -50.72 41.78
C GLU A 68 -16.72 -52.02 41.00
N THR A 69 -15.65 -52.72 41.37
CA THR A 69 -15.59 -54.15 41.79
C THR A 69 -14.32 -54.82 41.27
N SER A 70 -13.54 -55.37 42.20
CA SER A 70 -13.15 -56.78 42.17
C SER A 70 -12.26 -57.08 43.38
N LYS A 71 -12.80 -57.92 44.27
CA LYS A 71 -12.06 -58.57 45.34
C LYS A 71 -11.11 -59.59 44.73
N THR A 72 -9.82 -59.46 45.03
CA THR A 72 -8.91 -60.60 45.04
C THR A 72 -8.06 -60.53 46.30
N GLU A 73 -8.29 -61.50 47.16
CA GLU A 73 -7.61 -61.78 48.40
C GLU A 73 -6.35 -62.60 48.10
N PRO A 74 -5.14 -62.17 48.50
CA PRO A 74 -4.01 -63.08 48.61
C PRO A 74 -3.70 -63.39 50.07
N ALA A 75 -3.50 -64.68 50.28
CA ALA A 75 -3.17 -65.35 51.53
C ALA A 75 -2.14 -64.62 52.40
N ARG A 76 -2.53 -64.45 53.66
CA ARG A 76 -1.75 -63.87 54.75
C ARG A 76 -0.60 -64.82 55.13
N LYS A 77 0.59 -64.60 54.55
CA LYS A 77 1.84 -65.23 55.02
C LYS A 77 2.35 -64.42 56.21
N GLN A 78 2.27 -64.97 57.42
CA GLN A 78 2.86 -64.38 58.63
C GLN A 78 4.39 -64.32 58.49
N ILE A 79 4.90 -63.17 58.06
CA ILE A 79 6.32 -62.85 58.12
C ILE A 79 6.57 -62.25 59.50
N SER A 80 7.53 -62.83 60.22
CA SER A 80 7.88 -62.49 61.59
C SER A 80 8.22 -61.01 61.76
N SER A 81 7.45 -60.38 62.65
CA SER A 81 7.47 -58.99 63.09
C SER A 81 8.75 -58.59 63.81
N ARG A 82 9.85 -58.34 63.09
CA ARG A 82 10.97 -57.49 63.59
C ARG A 82 11.57 -56.51 62.57
N TYR A 83 11.21 -56.60 61.28
CA TYR A 83 11.72 -55.69 60.22
C TYR A 83 10.64 -54.77 59.58
N GLY A 84 9.35 -54.97 59.87
CA GLY A 84 8.26 -54.19 59.27
C GLY A 84 8.12 -52.75 59.78
N ILE A 85 8.58 -52.47 61.00
CA ILE A 85 8.50 -51.12 61.61
C ILE A 85 9.56 -50.19 61.02
N VAL A 86 10.72 -50.73 60.61
CA VAL A 86 11.78 -49.93 59.97
C VAL A 86 11.40 -49.59 58.53
N LEU A 87 10.83 -50.51 57.75
CA LEU A 87 10.37 -50.19 56.38
C LEU A 87 9.16 -49.23 56.36
N GLY A 88 8.27 -49.28 57.36
CA GLY A 88 7.10 -48.40 57.47
C GLY A 88 7.43 -46.93 57.78
N LEU A 89 8.60 -46.63 58.37
CA LEU A 89 9.05 -45.25 58.66
C LEU A 89 9.93 -44.66 57.55
N PHE A 90 10.58 -45.48 56.72
CA PHE A 90 11.39 -44.99 55.60
C PHE A 90 10.54 -44.66 54.35
N LEU A 91 9.46 -45.39 54.10
CA LEU A 91 8.59 -45.14 52.93
C LEU A 91 7.99 -43.72 52.88
N PRO A 92 7.45 -43.17 53.99
CA PRO A 92 6.90 -41.81 54.00
C PRO A 92 7.97 -40.74 53.77
N VAL A 93 9.18 -40.92 54.32
CA VAL A 93 10.27 -39.96 54.20
C VAL A 93 10.83 -39.93 52.77
N VAL A 94 10.95 -41.08 52.11
CA VAL A 94 11.38 -41.16 50.71
C VAL A 94 10.30 -40.60 49.77
N LEU A 95 9.01 -40.87 50.04
CA LEU A 95 7.91 -40.32 49.24
C LEU A 95 7.79 -38.79 49.40
N LEU A 96 7.87 -38.27 50.62
CA LEU A 96 7.82 -36.82 50.89
C LEU A 96 9.08 -36.07 50.40
N GLY A 97 10.26 -36.71 50.46
CA GLY A 97 11.49 -36.16 49.91
C GLY A 97 11.46 -36.08 48.38
N SER A 98 10.94 -37.12 47.72
CA SER A 98 10.83 -37.15 46.25
C SER A 98 9.81 -36.13 45.72
N SER A 99 8.64 -35.98 46.35
CA SER A 99 7.64 -34.97 45.95
C SER A 99 8.16 -33.54 46.07
N SER A 100 9.00 -33.26 47.06
CA SER A 100 9.62 -31.94 47.25
C SER A 100 10.63 -31.61 46.13
N TYR A 101 11.41 -32.60 45.69
CA TYR A 101 12.36 -32.45 44.58
C TYR A 101 11.63 -32.28 43.23
N PHE A 102 10.59 -33.07 42.98
CA PHE A 102 9.75 -32.91 41.78
C PHE A 102 9.08 -31.54 41.76
N TYR A 103 8.52 -31.09 42.88
CA TYR A 103 7.92 -29.76 43.02
C TYR A 103 8.92 -28.63 42.72
N TRP A 104 10.12 -28.69 43.29
CA TRP A 104 11.19 -27.73 43.03
C TRP A 104 11.60 -27.70 41.55
N ARG A 105 11.78 -28.87 40.92
CA ARG A 105 12.11 -28.97 39.49
C ARG A 105 11.02 -28.37 38.61
N THR A 106 9.75 -28.65 38.91
CA THR A 106 8.62 -28.06 38.17
C THR A 106 8.53 -26.56 38.38
N TYR A 107 8.81 -26.07 39.58
CA TYR A 107 8.82 -24.65 39.90
C TYR A 107 9.92 -23.91 39.11
N GLU A 108 11.15 -24.42 39.13
CA GLU A 108 12.29 -23.83 38.41
C GLU A 108 12.02 -23.77 36.90
N ALA A 109 11.55 -24.86 36.30
CA ALA A 109 11.19 -24.89 34.88
C ALA A 109 10.05 -23.91 34.55
N SER A 110 9.06 -23.80 35.42
CA SER A 110 7.95 -22.85 35.26
C SER A 110 8.44 -21.41 35.34
N HIS A 111 9.32 -21.10 36.29
CA HIS A 111 9.89 -19.77 36.45
C HIS A 111 10.71 -19.36 35.22
N GLN A 112 11.55 -20.26 34.69
CA GLN A 112 12.32 -20.02 33.47
C GLN A 112 11.41 -19.76 32.26
N ASN A 113 10.34 -20.54 32.09
CA ASN A 113 9.36 -20.31 31.03
C ASN A 113 8.65 -18.95 31.17
N ILE A 114 8.28 -18.55 32.39
CA ILE A 114 7.66 -17.25 32.65
C ILE A 114 8.61 -16.10 32.30
N VAL A 115 9.87 -16.16 32.74
CA VAL A 115 10.87 -15.11 32.48
C VAL A 115 11.22 -15.04 30.99
N ALA A 116 11.35 -16.18 30.31
CA ALA A 116 11.60 -16.22 28.87
C ALA A 116 10.41 -15.67 28.06
N ALA A 117 9.18 -16.05 28.43
CA ALA A 117 7.97 -15.48 27.85
C ALA A 117 7.87 -13.97 28.11
N GLU A 118 8.29 -13.52 29.30
CA GLU A 118 8.34 -12.11 29.65
C GLU A 118 9.28 -11.33 28.74
N ASN A 119 10.49 -11.83 28.54
CA ASN A 119 11.46 -11.22 27.65
C ASN A 119 10.94 -11.15 26.20
N LEU A 120 10.31 -12.23 25.72
CA LEU A 120 9.75 -12.28 24.36
C LEU A 120 8.59 -11.29 24.17
N TYR A 121 7.64 -11.20 25.12
CA TYR A 121 6.57 -10.21 24.99
C TYR A 121 7.12 -8.78 25.08
N GLN A 122 8.13 -8.51 25.91
CA GLN A 122 8.72 -7.18 26.03
C GLN A 122 9.43 -6.74 24.75
N ARG A 123 10.10 -7.66 24.06
CA ARG A 123 10.67 -7.41 22.71
C ARG A 123 9.57 -7.22 21.67
N GLY A 124 8.54 -8.07 21.71
CA GLY A 124 7.42 -7.96 20.78
C GLY A 124 6.58 -6.70 20.98
N CYS A 125 6.47 -6.20 22.22
CA CYS A 125 5.64 -5.06 22.59
C CYS A 125 6.40 -3.73 22.60
N GLN A 126 6.98 -3.38 21.46
CA GLN A 126 7.65 -2.10 21.22
C GLN A 126 6.95 -1.37 20.06
N PRO A 127 5.89 -0.58 20.31
CA PRO A 127 5.13 0.07 19.24
C PRO A 127 5.95 0.96 18.31
N SER A 128 7.04 1.56 18.81
CA SER A 128 7.98 2.35 18.03
C SER A 128 8.78 1.53 17.00
N GLU A 129 8.85 0.21 17.17
CA GLU A 129 9.59 -0.68 16.26
C GLU A 129 8.68 -1.29 15.18
N TRP A 130 7.35 -1.20 15.32
CA TRP A 130 6.37 -1.76 14.39
C TRP A 130 6.15 -0.88 13.15
N THR A 131 7.24 -0.51 12.47
CA THR A 131 7.20 0.45 11.37
C THR A 131 6.88 -0.18 10.02
N ASN A 132 7.02 -1.49 9.88
CA ASN A 132 6.87 -2.21 8.62
C ASN A 132 6.34 -3.64 8.83
N ALA A 133 5.97 -4.30 7.73
CA ALA A 133 5.37 -5.63 7.74
C ALA A 133 6.28 -6.69 8.37
N SER A 134 7.60 -6.60 8.13
CA SER A 134 8.59 -7.52 8.69
C SER A 134 8.69 -7.39 10.22
N ALA A 135 8.74 -6.16 10.73
CA ALA A 135 8.75 -5.88 12.16
C ALA A 135 7.46 -6.36 12.84
N VAL A 136 6.30 -6.17 12.20
CA VAL A 136 5.02 -6.69 12.70
C VAL A 136 5.01 -8.22 12.72
N ALA A 137 5.52 -8.89 11.68
CA ALA A 137 5.61 -10.34 11.63
C ALA A 137 6.52 -10.89 12.75
N SER A 138 7.68 -10.28 12.97
CA SER A 138 8.61 -10.62 14.05
C SER A 138 8.00 -10.43 15.44
N ALA A 139 7.28 -9.32 15.67
CA ALA A 139 6.54 -9.09 16.91
C ALA A 139 5.47 -10.17 17.15
N ASN A 140 4.73 -10.54 16.10
CA ASN A 140 3.70 -11.59 16.18
C ASN A 140 4.31 -12.98 16.48
N GLU A 141 5.46 -13.30 15.89
CA GLU A 141 6.21 -14.52 16.20
C GLU A 141 6.67 -14.56 17.67
N ASN A 142 7.22 -13.45 18.17
CA ASN A 142 7.58 -13.31 19.59
C ASN A 142 6.37 -13.53 20.52
N PHE A 143 5.19 -12.99 20.17
CA PHE A 143 3.97 -13.23 20.93
C PHE A 143 3.50 -14.69 20.86
N GLY A 144 3.66 -15.35 19.71
CA GLY A 144 3.40 -16.78 19.53
C GLY A 144 4.25 -17.64 20.47
N TYR A 145 5.57 -17.44 20.45
CA TYR A 145 6.50 -18.18 21.32
C TYR A 145 6.29 -17.86 22.81
N ALA A 146 5.99 -16.59 23.16
CA ALA A 146 5.68 -16.22 24.54
C ALA A 146 4.45 -16.98 25.05
N LYS A 147 3.38 -17.06 24.26
CA LYS A 147 2.18 -17.85 24.60
C LYS A 147 2.50 -19.33 24.77
N GLU A 148 3.29 -19.91 23.87
CA GLU A 148 3.68 -21.33 23.94
C GLU A 148 4.46 -21.65 25.24
N LEU A 149 5.39 -20.78 25.64
CA LEU A 149 6.13 -20.93 26.89
C LEU A 149 5.21 -20.83 28.11
N LEU A 150 4.26 -19.89 28.12
CA LEU A 150 3.30 -19.74 29.21
C LEU A 150 2.35 -20.95 29.31
N GLN A 151 1.98 -21.58 28.18
CA GLN A 151 1.16 -22.79 28.17
C GLN A 151 1.88 -24.02 28.74
N LYS A 152 3.23 -24.03 28.76
CA LYS A 152 4.03 -25.08 29.41
C LYS A 152 4.04 -24.97 30.93
N VAL A 153 3.58 -23.86 31.50
CA VAL A 153 3.48 -23.67 32.95
C VAL A 153 2.25 -24.42 33.48
N PRO A 154 2.41 -25.32 34.46
CA PRO A 154 1.28 -26.03 35.05
C PRO A 154 0.26 -25.06 35.65
N ASN A 155 -1.02 -25.29 35.37
CA ASN A 155 -2.12 -24.51 35.93
C ASN A 155 -2.43 -24.93 37.38
N PHE A 156 -1.51 -24.62 38.30
CA PHE A 156 -1.66 -24.86 39.73
C PHE A 156 -1.57 -23.55 40.53
N PRO A 157 -2.52 -23.27 41.43
CA PRO A 157 -2.44 -22.12 42.32
C PRO A 157 -1.11 -22.11 43.10
N GLY A 158 -0.39 -20.98 43.04
CA GLY A 158 0.90 -20.80 43.73
C GLY A 158 2.15 -21.09 42.89
N LEU A 159 2.07 -21.82 41.77
CA LEU A 159 3.20 -22.07 40.86
C LEU A 159 3.31 -20.98 39.76
N GLY A 160 3.26 -19.71 40.16
CA GLY A 160 3.36 -18.59 39.23
C GLY A 160 2.12 -18.38 38.35
N TYR A 161 0.99 -19.03 38.66
CA TYR A 161 -0.28 -18.89 37.94
C TYR A 161 -0.71 -17.43 37.73
N GLU A 162 -0.56 -16.59 38.75
CA GLU A 162 -0.88 -15.15 38.67
C GLU A 162 0.01 -14.45 37.64
N ASN A 163 1.31 -14.75 37.60
CA ASN A 163 2.23 -14.20 36.62
C ASN A 163 1.89 -14.68 35.20
N VAL A 164 1.49 -15.95 35.04
CA VAL A 164 1.03 -16.47 33.75
C VAL A 164 -0.19 -15.72 33.26
N GLN A 165 -1.22 -15.56 34.10
CA GLN A 165 -2.43 -14.81 33.73
C GLN A 165 -2.12 -13.35 33.40
N ASN A 166 -1.31 -12.69 34.23
CA ASN A 166 -0.90 -11.31 34.00
C ASN A 166 -0.14 -11.14 32.68
N ASN A 167 0.79 -12.05 32.36
CA ASN A 167 1.53 -12.00 31.10
C ASN A 167 0.63 -12.32 29.89
N LEU A 168 -0.33 -13.24 30.01
CA LEU A 168 -1.31 -13.50 28.95
C LEU A 168 -2.19 -12.28 28.66
N ILE A 169 -2.63 -11.56 29.70
CA ILE A 169 -3.41 -10.32 29.55
C ILE A 169 -2.56 -9.25 28.84
N LYS A 170 -1.31 -9.03 29.27
CA LYS A 170 -0.39 -8.09 28.62
C LYS A 170 -0.16 -8.44 27.15
N ILE A 171 0.10 -9.71 26.85
CA ILE A 171 0.26 -10.18 25.47
C ILE A 171 -1.01 -9.91 24.66
N ALA A 172 -2.21 -10.16 25.21
CA ALA A 172 -3.46 -9.89 24.51
C ALA A 172 -3.64 -8.39 24.21
N GLN A 173 -3.34 -7.51 25.16
CA GLN A 173 -3.38 -6.06 24.98
C GLN A 173 -2.39 -5.58 23.90
N CYS A 174 -1.13 -6.04 23.97
CA CYS A 174 -0.13 -5.72 22.95
C CYS A 174 -0.50 -6.28 21.57
N SER A 175 -1.09 -7.48 21.51
CA SER A 175 -1.54 -8.09 20.26
C SER A 175 -2.64 -7.27 19.59
N GLN A 176 -3.55 -6.66 20.36
CA GLN A 176 -4.58 -5.76 19.82
C GLN A 176 -3.95 -4.51 19.18
N GLN A 177 -2.97 -3.91 19.84
CA GLN A 177 -2.25 -2.75 19.28
C GLN A 177 -1.47 -3.14 18.01
N LEU A 178 -0.78 -4.27 18.04
CA LEU A 178 -0.08 -4.81 16.88
C LEU A 178 -1.04 -5.05 15.70
N GLN A 179 -2.24 -5.54 15.96
CA GLN A 179 -3.27 -5.77 14.93
C GLN A 179 -3.75 -4.46 14.29
N LEU A 180 -3.90 -3.38 15.07
CA LEU A 180 -4.21 -2.06 14.53
C LEU A 180 -3.10 -1.57 13.59
N VAL A 181 -1.84 -1.70 14.00
CA VAL A 181 -0.69 -1.32 13.16
C VAL A 181 -0.60 -2.20 11.91
N SER A 182 -0.83 -3.50 12.03
CA SER A 182 -0.89 -4.42 10.89
C SER A 182 -1.96 -4.03 9.89
N ASN A 183 -3.16 -3.66 10.36
CA ASN A 183 -4.24 -3.20 9.50
C ASN A 183 -3.86 -1.90 8.77
N THR A 184 -3.21 -0.96 9.46
CA THR A 184 -2.68 0.27 8.86
C THR A 184 -1.66 -0.03 7.77
N ILE A 185 -0.66 -0.88 8.03
CA ILE A 185 0.35 -1.26 7.03
C ILE A 185 -0.29 -1.95 5.82
N ASN A 186 -1.24 -2.86 6.05
CA ASN A 186 -1.95 -3.54 4.96
C ASN A 186 -2.78 -2.56 4.12
N TYR A 187 -3.41 -1.57 4.75
CA TYR A 187 -4.13 -0.52 4.04
C TYR A 187 -3.18 0.35 3.20
N GLN A 188 -2.03 0.74 3.76
CA GLN A 188 -0.99 1.46 3.02
C GLN A 188 -0.47 0.65 1.83
N LEU A 189 -0.16 -0.64 2.00
CA LEU A 189 0.24 -1.52 0.89
C LEU A 189 -0.82 -1.60 -0.22
N SER A 190 -2.10 -1.74 0.15
CA SER A 190 -3.21 -1.76 -0.80
C SER A 190 -3.27 -0.46 -1.61
N MET A 191 -3.10 0.69 -0.95
CA MET A 191 -3.07 1.98 -1.64
C MET A 191 -1.86 2.12 -2.54
N THR A 192 -0.66 1.74 -2.08
CA THR A 192 0.55 1.73 -2.90
C THR A 192 0.36 0.91 -4.16
N GLN A 193 -0.31 -0.25 -4.06
CA GLN A 193 -0.66 -1.07 -5.21
C GLN A 193 -1.65 -0.36 -6.17
N GLN A 194 -2.64 0.36 -5.64
CA GLN A 194 -3.55 1.13 -6.49
C GLN A 194 -2.80 2.23 -7.28
N VAL A 195 -1.94 3.01 -6.62
CA VAL A 195 -1.13 4.04 -7.29
C VAL A 195 -0.17 3.40 -8.30
N GLN A 196 0.43 2.26 -7.97
CA GLN A 196 1.25 1.50 -8.91
C GLN A 196 0.50 1.05 -10.16
N ASN A 197 -0.76 0.64 -10.00
CA ASN A 197 -1.59 0.28 -11.15
C ASN A 197 -1.87 1.50 -12.03
N LEU A 198 -2.12 2.67 -11.44
CA LEU A 198 -2.30 3.92 -12.19
C LEU A 198 -1.04 4.31 -12.97
N VAL A 199 0.14 4.27 -12.31
CA VAL A 199 1.43 4.53 -12.98
C VAL A 199 1.67 3.53 -14.11
N SER A 200 1.38 2.25 -13.90
CA SER A 200 1.52 1.22 -14.93
C SER A 200 0.57 1.45 -16.11
N ASP A 201 -0.65 1.89 -15.87
CA ASP A 201 -1.62 2.21 -16.93
C ASP A 201 -1.14 3.37 -17.80
N VAL A 202 -0.61 4.43 -17.21
CA VAL A 202 -0.06 5.57 -17.96
C VAL A 202 1.23 5.17 -18.70
N ALA A 203 2.11 4.40 -18.06
CA ALA A 203 3.33 3.91 -18.70
C ALA A 203 3.03 3.02 -19.93
N LYS A 204 2.06 2.11 -19.83
CA LYS A 204 1.63 1.29 -20.98
C LYS A 204 1.09 2.14 -22.12
N PHE A 205 0.34 3.20 -21.81
CA PHE A 205 -0.14 4.12 -22.82
C PHE A 205 1.02 4.86 -23.50
N SER A 206 1.99 5.34 -22.71
CA SER A 206 3.22 5.97 -23.22
C SER A 206 4.00 5.03 -24.14
N ASP A 207 4.18 3.77 -23.75
CA ASP A 207 4.91 2.77 -24.56
C ASP A 207 4.18 2.39 -25.86
N GLN A 208 2.84 2.47 -25.86
CA GLN A 208 2.00 2.13 -27.01
C GLN A 208 1.86 3.28 -28.01
N LEU A 209 2.38 4.47 -27.68
CA LEU A 209 2.36 5.62 -28.56
C LEU A 209 3.35 5.46 -29.73
N SER A 210 2.88 4.74 -30.74
CA SER A 210 3.49 4.71 -32.06
C SER A 210 3.13 5.99 -32.85
N PRO A 211 3.97 6.49 -33.77
CA PRO A 211 3.59 7.50 -34.75
C PRO A 211 2.39 7.11 -35.65
N HIS A 212 1.92 5.85 -35.56
CA HIS A 212 0.70 5.36 -36.22
C HIS A 212 -0.53 5.29 -35.31
N PHE A 213 -0.41 5.68 -34.04
CA PHE A 213 -1.55 5.75 -33.12
C PHE A 213 -2.52 6.81 -33.67
N GLY A 214 -3.78 6.44 -33.89
CA GLY A 214 -4.76 7.35 -34.47
C GLY A 214 -5.26 8.38 -33.46
N TYR A 215 -5.58 9.59 -33.91
CA TYR A 215 -5.98 10.72 -33.06
C TYR A 215 -7.15 10.40 -32.11
N GLN A 216 -8.17 9.70 -32.62
CA GLN A 216 -9.32 9.29 -31.81
C GLN A 216 -8.99 8.23 -30.76
N ALA A 217 -8.04 7.32 -31.06
CA ALA A 217 -7.60 6.32 -30.10
C ALA A 217 -6.80 6.98 -28.97
N TYR A 218 -5.96 7.96 -29.30
CA TYR A 218 -5.23 8.76 -28.32
C TYR A 218 -6.19 9.46 -27.36
N SER A 219 -7.18 10.19 -27.88
CA SER A 219 -8.10 10.98 -27.06
C SER A 219 -8.91 10.11 -26.10
N ALA A 220 -9.38 8.94 -26.57
CA ALA A 220 -10.16 8.03 -25.75
C ALA A 220 -9.34 7.46 -24.59
N GLU A 221 -8.09 7.07 -24.85
CA GLU A 221 -7.21 6.50 -23.84
C GLU A 221 -6.77 7.55 -22.82
N LEU A 222 -6.43 8.76 -23.27
CA LEU A 222 -6.13 9.89 -22.39
C LEU A 222 -7.33 10.22 -21.46
N GLN A 223 -8.56 10.23 -21.99
CA GLN A 223 -9.75 10.44 -21.17
C GLN A 223 -9.97 9.31 -20.15
N ARG A 224 -9.70 8.05 -20.52
CA ARG A 224 -9.76 6.91 -19.60
C ARG A 224 -8.78 7.11 -18.45
N LEU A 225 -7.54 7.48 -18.74
CA LEU A 225 -6.50 7.74 -17.72
C LEU A 225 -6.88 8.91 -16.81
N LEU A 226 -7.39 10.01 -17.37
CA LEU A 226 -7.88 11.15 -16.61
C LEU A 226 -9.00 10.75 -15.63
N ASN A 227 -9.99 10.00 -16.12
CA ASN A 227 -11.11 9.56 -15.30
C ASN A 227 -10.64 8.65 -14.15
N ASN A 228 -9.67 7.77 -14.41
CA ASN A 228 -9.09 6.90 -13.38
C ASN A 228 -8.33 7.71 -12.32
N LEU A 229 -7.53 8.69 -12.74
CA LEU A 229 -6.79 9.57 -11.82
C LEU A 229 -7.75 10.42 -10.98
N GLN A 230 -8.76 11.03 -11.60
CA GLN A 230 -9.77 11.82 -10.90
C GLN A 230 -10.60 10.99 -9.92
N ALA A 231 -10.99 9.77 -10.31
CA ALA A 231 -11.70 8.86 -9.42
C ALA A 231 -10.86 8.52 -8.18
N PHE A 232 -9.56 8.35 -8.35
CA PHE A 232 -8.64 8.17 -7.23
C PHE A 232 -8.51 9.44 -6.38
N GLU A 233 -8.30 10.62 -6.98
CA GLU A 233 -8.20 11.92 -6.29
C GLU A 233 -9.45 12.26 -5.46
N GLN A 234 -10.63 11.78 -5.88
CA GLN A 234 -11.90 11.96 -5.17
C GLN A 234 -12.19 10.89 -4.10
N SER A 235 -11.37 9.85 -4.01
CA SER A 235 -11.57 8.75 -3.06
C SER A 235 -11.18 9.13 -1.63
N SER A 236 -11.72 8.41 -0.65
CA SER A 236 -11.27 8.49 0.75
C SER A 236 -9.79 8.11 0.92
N ASP A 237 -9.28 7.24 0.04
CA ASP A 237 -7.90 6.76 0.07
C ASP A 237 -6.94 7.92 -0.23
N PHE A 238 -7.28 8.81 -1.17
CA PHE A 238 -6.48 10.01 -1.45
C PHE A 238 -6.45 10.99 -0.27
N ALA A 239 -7.59 11.21 0.39
CA ALA A 239 -7.65 12.04 1.59
C ALA A 239 -6.73 11.50 2.71
N TYR A 240 -6.69 10.17 2.86
CA TYR A 240 -5.78 9.52 3.79
C TYR A 240 -4.31 9.72 3.41
N VAL A 241 -3.94 9.54 2.13
CA VAL A 241 -2.56 9.80 1.63
C VAL A 241 -2.11 11.21 2.00
N LYS A 242 -2.94 12.23 1.75
CA LYS A 242 -2.59 13.63 1.94
C LYS A 242 -2.39 14.02 3.41
N GLY A 243 -3.07 13.32 4.33
CA GLY A 243 -3.04 13.61 5.76
C GLY A 243 -1.90 12.93 6.53
N GLN A 244 -1.08 12.09 5.88
CA GLN A 244 -0.06 11.28 6.54
C GLN A 244 1.34 11.57 6.01
N ASP A 245 2.21 12.12 6.87
CA ASP A 245 3.61 12.41 6.52
C ASP A 245 4.40 11.15 6.13
N SER A 246 4.05 10.00 6.72
CA SER A 246 4.65 8.71 6.39
C SER A 246 4.37 8.27 4.95
N LEU A 247 3.38 8.87 4.27
CA LEU A 247 3.02 8.60 2.88
C LEU A 247 3.54 9.66 1.90
N ALA A 248 4.54 10.45 2.30
CA ALA A 248 5.19 11.42 1.43
C ALA A 248 5.70 10.81 0.10
N PRO A 249 6.24 9.58 0.03
CA PRO A 249 6.58 8.96 -1.25
C PRO A 249 5.35 8.76 -2.16
N LEU A 250 4.21 8.32 -1.63
CA LEU A 250 2.98 8.22 -2.42
C LEU A 250 2.47 9.59 -2.89
N GLN A 251 2.55 10.62 -2.04
CA GLN A 251 2.20 11.99 -2.44
C GLN A 251 3.07 12.48 -3.61
N ARG A 252 4.39 12.24 -3.55
CA ARG A 252 5.31 12.54 -4.65
C ARG A 252 4.95 11.76 -5.91
N SER A 253 4.64 10.46 -5.78
CA SER A 253 4.23 9.63 -6.91
C SER A 253 2.99 10.16 -7.61
N LEU A 254 1.95 10.54 -6.86
CA LEU A 254 0.73 11.12 -7.40
C LEU A 254 0.96 12.47 -8.06
N ALA A 255 1.81 13.32 -7.47
CA ALA A 255 2.16 14.60 -8.07
C ALA A 255 2.91 14.42 -9.40
N ALA A 256 3.86 13.49 -9.47
CA ALA A 256 4.59 13.16 -10.69
C ALA A 256 3.67 12.54 -11.75
N LEU A 257 2.79 11.61 -11.36
CA LEU A 257 1.77 11.05 -12.25
C LEU A 257 0.85 12.14 -12.83
N ARG A 258 0.49 13.15 -12.02
CA ARG A 258 -0.32 14.28 -12.49
C ARG A 258 0.41 15.13 -13.52
N ARG A 259 1.68 15.46 -13.29
CA ARG A 259 2.49 16.21 -14.26
C ARG A 259 2.66 15.45 -15.57
N SER A 260 2.98 14.14 -15.49
CA SER A 260 3.06 13.27 -16.67
C SER A 260 1.74 13.27 -17.47
N HIS A 261 0.61 13.17 -16.77
CA HIS A 261 -0.70 13.26 -17.42
C HIS A 261 -0.91 14.61 -18.12
N ASP A 262 -0.59 15.72 -17.44
CA ASP A 262 -0.76 17.06 -18.00
C ASP A 262 0.14 17.28 -19.23
N ASP A 263 1.35 16.72 -19.24
CA ASP A 263 2.22 16.67 -20.42
C ASP A 263 1.60 15.86 -21.57
N LEU A 264 0.99 14.70 -21.29
CA LEU A 264 0.32 13.90 -22.33
C LEU A 264 -0.92 14.60 -22.90
N VAL A 265 -1.65 15.36 -22.08
CA VAL A 265 -2.73 16.26 -22.54
C VAL A 265 -2.16 17.36 -23.42
N PHE A 266 -1.04 17.94 -23.04
CA PHE A 266 -0.40 18.99 -23.81
C PHE A 266 0.11 18.47 -25.17
N ALA A 267 0.74 17.29 -25.21
CA ALA A 267 1.13 16.62 -26.45
C ALA A 267 -0.07 16.40 -27.39
N TYR A 268 -1.23 16.02 -26.84
CA TYR A 268 -2.47 15.92 -27.61
C TYR A 268 -2.92 17.27 -28.19
N ARG A 269 -2.83 18.36 -27.41
CA ARG A 269 -3.13 19.73 -27.89
C ARG A 269 -2.18 20.16 -29.02
N VAL A 270 -0.89 19.86 -28.89
CA VAL A 270 0.11 20.12 -29.94
C VAL A 270 -0.28 19.40 -31.23
N TRP A 271 -0.65 18.13 -31.10
CA TRP A 271 -1.03 17.32 -32.25
C TRP A 271 -2.35 17.75 -32.88
N SER A 272 -3.37 18.08 -32.07
CA SER A 272 -4.67 18.58 -32.55
C SER A 272 -4.55 19.89 -33.30
N TYR A 273 -3.69 20.80 -32.82
CA TYR A 273 -3.43 22.06 -33.49
C TYR A 273 -2.87 21.85 -34.91
N CYS A 274 -1.99 20.88 -35.10
CA CYS A 274 -1.48 20.56 -36.44
C CYS A 274 -2.50 19.81 -37.32
N GLN A 275 -3.12 18.75 -36.81
CA GLN A 275 -3.91 17.82 -37.62
C GLN A 275 -5.39 18.21 -37.75
N ALA A 276 -6.02 18.65 -36.66
CA ALA A 276 -7.45 18.97 -36.65
C ALA A 276 -7.72 20.40 -37.16
N GLU A 277 -6.86 21.35 -36.80
CA GLU A 277 -7.01 22.76 -37.19
C GLU A 277 -6.27 23.10 -38.50
N ASN A 278 -5.47 22.16 -39.03
CA ASN A 278 -4.63 22.37 -40.22
C ASN A 278 -3.76 23.64 -40.11
N ALA A 279 -3.31 23.96 -38.89
CA ALA A 279 -2.63 25.23 -38.57
C ALA A 279 -1.10 25.15 -38.74
N CYS A 280 -0.54 23.94 -38.83
CA CYS A 280 0.88 23.72 -39.05
C CYS A 280 1.24 23.82 -40.54
N PHE A 281 2.47 24.26 -40.83
CA PHE A 281 2.96 24.40 -42.19
C PHE A 281 4.01 23.33 -42.51
N ARG A 282 4.11 22.92 -43.77
CA ARG A 282 5.19 22.02 -44.22
C ARG A 282 6.30 22.84 -44.84
N SER A 283 7.55 22.51 -44.51
CA SER A 283 8.71 23.11 -45.18
C SER A 283 8.94 22.44 -46.54
N THR A 284 9.43 23.21 -47.50
CA THR A 284 9.81 22.68 -48.82
C THR A 284 10.96 21.69 -48.67
N GLY A 285 10.79 20.46 -49.14
CA GLY A 285 11.83 19.43 -49.10
C GLY A 285 11.85 18.57 -47.84
N THR A 286 10.91 18.77 -46.91
CA THR A 286 10.70 17.85 -45.78
C THR A 286 9.27 17.32 -45.80
N SER A 287 9.07 16.10 -45.27
CA SER A 287 7.74 15.56 -44.97
C SER A 287 7.24 15.99 -43.59
N GLU A 288 7.98 16.86 -42.90
CA GLU A 288 7.75 17.25 -41.52
C GLU A 288 6.89 18.51 -41.42
N GLU A 289 5.98 18.51 -40.45
CA GLU A 289 5.10 19.63 -40.13
C GLU A 289 5.75 20.52 -39.06
N PHE A 290 5.56 21.82 -39.18
CA PHE A 290 6.11 22.83 -38.28
C PHE A 290 4.98 23.66 -37.66
N LEU A 291 5.03 23.80 -36.34
CA LEU A 291 4.21 24.73 -35.56
C LEU A 291 4.73 26.16 -35.77
N PRO A 292 3.89 27.12 -36.21
CA PRO A 292 4.33 28.50 -36.41
C PRO A 292 4.68 29.17 -35.08
N THR A 293 5.83 29.82 -35.01
CA THR A 293 6.26 30.62 -33.85
C THR A 293 6.42 32.11 -34.14
N SER A 294 6.23 32.52 -35.40
CA SER A 294 6.37 33.92 -35.83
C SER A 294 5.04 34.59 -36.18
N SER A 295 3.89 33.97 -35.87
CA SER A 295 2.61 34.67 -35.96
C SER A 295 2.45 35.64 -34.79
N ASP A 296 1.74 36.73 -35.00
CA ASP A 296 1.31 37.64 -33.95
C ASP A 296 -0.23 37.59 -33.84
N PRO A 297 -0.79 37.08 -32.73
CA PRO A 297 -0.09 36.51 -31.58
C PRO A 297 0.57 35.14 -31.88
N ILE A 298 1.60 34.81 -31.10
CA ILE A 298 2.21 33.46 -31.12
C ILE A 298 1.13 32.49 -30.63
N PRO A 299 0.93 31.33 -31.29
CA PRO A 299 -0.05 30.35 -30.84
C PRO A 299 0.31 29.90 -29.43
N GLU A 300 -0.68 29.78 -28.56
CA GLU A 300 -0.49 29.39 -27.15
C GLU A 300 0.35 28.12 -27.01
N VAL A 301 0.04 27.10 -27.83
CA VAL A 301 0.79 25.84 -27.92
C VAL A 301 2.29 26.08 -28.18
N ALA A 302 2.63 26.98 -29.11
CA ALA A 302 4.02 27.30 -29.41
C ALA A 302 4.69 28.09 -28.28
N ALA A 303 3.96 28.98 -27.61
CA ALA A 303 4.47 29.73 -26.47
C ALA A 303 4.79 28.80 -25.28
N VAL A 304 3.93 27.81 -25.01
CA VAL A 304 4.17 26.81 -23.95
C VAL A 304 5.36 25.92 -24.30
N LEU A 305 5.50 25.45 -25.54
CA LEU A 305 6.67 24.67 -25.98
C LEU A 305 8.00 25.44 -25.75
N ILE A 306 8.02 26.74 -26.01
CA ILE A 306 9.21 27.58 -25.79
C ILE A 306 9.46 27.78 -24.30
N ASN A 307 8.44 28.19 -23.54
CA ASN A 307 8.62 28.65 -22.16
C ASN A 307 8.75 27.51 -21.15
N SER A 308 7.97 26.43 -21.33
CA SER A 308 7.89 25.31 -20.39
C SER A 308 8.82 24.16 -20.76
N TYR A 309 9.00 23.91 -22.06
CA TYR A 309 9.82 22.79 -22.57
C TYR A 309 11.15 23.24 -23.19
N GLY A 310 11.47 24.54 -23.14
CA GLY A 310 12.75 25.09 -23.60
C GLY A 310 13.01 24.91 -25.10
N MET A 311 11.95 24.74 -25.90
CA MET A 311 12.11 24.49 -27.32
C MET A 311 12.58 25.73 -28.07
N THR A 312 13.57 25.54 -28.95
CA THR A 312 14.02 26.59 -29.85
C THR A 312 13.25 26.54 -31.16
N SER A 313 12.91 27.73 -31.68
CA SER A 313 12.34 27.88 -33.00
C SER A 313 13.42 27.75 -34.07
N GLU A 314 13.07 27.09 -35.16
CA GLU A 314 13.94 26.81 -36.30
C GLU A 314 13.41 27.54 -37.55
N GLN A 315 14.33 27.88 -38.46
CA GLN A 315 14.01 28.34 -39.81
C GLN A 315 14.30 27.21 -40.80
N PRO A 316 13.32 26.35 -41.12
CA PRO A 316 13.59 25.26 -42.04
C PRO A 316 13.89 25.85 -43.44
N MET A 317 14.99 25.41 -44.06
CA MET A 317 15.44 25.93 -45.36
C MET A 317 14.45 25.52 -46.46
N GLY A 318 13.76 26.49 -47.05
CA GLY A 318 13.01 26.35 -48.31
C GLY A 318 13.48 27.40 -49.31
N TRP A 319 13.62 27.03 -50.58
CA TRP A 319 13.99 27.99 -51.63
C TRP A 319 12.97 29.13 -51.72
N PHE A 320 13.46 30.36 -51.62
CA PHE A 320 12.82 31.65 -51.92
C PHE A 320 11.29 31.62 -51.97
N ILE A 321 10.61 31.80 -50.83
CA ILE A 321 9.43 32.66 -50.61
C ILE A 321 9.18 32.63 -49.08
N LEU A 322 9.62 33.69 -48.39
CA LEU A 322 9.40 34.03 -46.97
C LEU A 322 9.87 33.00 -45.91
N PRO A 323 10.98 33.28 -45.18
CA PRO A 323 11.36 32.45 -44.04
C PRO A 323 10.25 32.48 -42.97
N ARG A 324 9.77 31.29 -42.58
CA ARG A 324 8.85 31.11 -41.46
C ARG A 324 9.58 30.41 -40.33
N ASN A 325 9.46 30.97 -39.13
CA ASN A 325 9.99 30.34 -37.93
C ASN A 325 8.97 29.31 -37.42
N GLY A 326 9.44 28.14 -37.06
CA GLY A 326 8.58 27.11 -36.49
C GLY A 326 9.30 26.08 -35.64
N ILE A 327 8.53 25.31 -34.90
CA ILE A 327 9.01 24.15 -34.15
C ILE A 327 8.56 22.90 -34.90
N ALA A 328 9.51 22.02 -35.21
CA ALA A 328 9.23 20.72 -35.81
C ALA A 328 8.25 19.92 -34.92
N LEU A 329 7.13 19.47 -35.49
CA LEU A 329 6.05 18.80 -34.76
C LEU A 329 6.56 17.54 -34.06
N ASN A 330 7.30 16.68 -34.76
CA ASN A 330 7.82 15.45 -34.16
C ASN A 330 8.79 15.75 -33.02
N LYS A 331 9.60 16.80 -33.17
CA LYS A 331 10.50 17.27 -32.10
C LYS A 331 9.69 17.74 -30.89
N ALA A 332 8.61 18.49 -31.10
CA ALA A 332 7.73 18.95 -30.03
C ALA A 332 7.10 17.79 -29.28
N LEU A 333 6.49 16.85 -30.00
CA LEU A 333 5.86 15.67 -29.40
C LEU A 333 6.88 14.82 -28.64
N ASN A 334 8.05 14.54 -29.23
CA ASN A 334 9.11 13.79 -28.57
C ASN A 334 9.64 14.50 -27.30
N THR A 335 9.77 15.82 -27.33
CA THR A 335 10.19 16.58 -26.15
C THR A 335 9.15 16.48 -25.04
N VAL A 336 7.87 16.75 -25.33
CA VAL A 336 6.80 16.65 -24.33
C VAL A 336 6.69 15.22 -23.78
N TRP A 337 6.79 14.20 -24.63
CA TRP A 337 6.81 12.80 -24.19
C TRP A 337 8.00 12.48 -23.29
N SER A 338 9.19 12.99 -23.58
CA SER A 338 10.36 12.73 -22.72
C SER A 338 10.19 13.30 -21.31
N PHE A 339 9.49 14.43 -21.16
CA PHE A 339 9.12 14.97 -19.84
C PHE A 339 8.09 14.07 -19.14
N ALA A 340 7.05 13.65 -19.87
CA ALA A 340 6.05 12.73 -19.33
C ALA A 340 6.67 11.39 -18.85
N GLU A 341 7.64 10.85 -19.61
CA GLU A 341 8.41 9.64 -19.23
C GLU A 341 9.26 9.87 -17.98
N GLN A 342 9.94 11.03 -17.89
CA GLN A 342 10.72 11.38 -16.71
C GLN A 342 9.85 11.45 -15.46
N ASP A 343 8.68 12.07 -15.55
CA ASP A 343 7.71 12.12 -14.44
C ASP A 343 7.16 10.73 -14.08
N LEU A 344 6.95 9.83 -15.06
CA LEU A 344 6.58 8.44 -14.76
C LEU A 344 7.70 7.68 -14.04
N GLN A 345 8.96 7.92 -14.41
CA GLN A 345 10.11 7.33 -13.73
C GLN A 345 10.20 7.83 -12.28
N GLU A 346 9.99 9.13 -12.05
CA GLU A 346 9.91 9.70 -10.70
C GLU A 346 8.76 9.06 -9.91
N ALA A 347 7.58 8.92 -10.52
CA ALA A 347 6.42 8.31 -9.90
C ALA A 347 6.68 6.85 -9.49
N GLN A 348 7.33 6.09 -10.38
CA GLN A 348 7.69 4.69 -10.12
C GLN A 348 8.79 4.56 -9.07
N GLN A 349 9.79 5.45 -9.07
CA GLN A 349 10.83 5.46 -8.06
C GLN A 349 10.24 5.71 -6.66
N ALA A 350 9.34 6.69 -6.53
CA ALA A 350 8.71 7.00 -5.26
C ALA A 350 7.83 5.84 -4.73
N ILE A 351 7.18 5.08 -5.63
CA ILE A 351 6.47 3.85 -5.25
C ILE A 351 7.44 2.78 -4.76
N ASN A 352 8.56 2.59 -5.46
CA ASN A 352 9.55 1.58 -5.06
C ASN A 352 10.15 1.90 -3.68
N GLU A 353 10.38 3.18 -3.37
CA GLU A 353 10.80 3.65 -2.04
C GLU A 353 9.76 3.28 -0.97
N GLU A 354 8.46 3.52 -1.23
CA GLU A 354 7.37 3.17 -0.30
C GLU A 354 7.26 1.65 -0.08
N VAL A 355 7.29 0.86 -1.16
CA VAL A 355 7.21 -0.60 -1.09
C VAL A 355 8.40 -1.15 -0.28
N ALA A 356 9.59 -0.65 -0.54
CA ALA A 356 10.80 -1.05 0.17
C ALA A 356 10.69 -0.74 1.68
N TYR A 357 10.19 0.45 2.04
CA TYR A 357 9.94 0.82 3.42
C TYR A 357 8.91 -0.11 4.10
N LEU A 358 7.74 -0.30 3.49
CA LEU A 358 6.65 -1.12 4.05
C LEU A 358 7.03 -2.61 4.19
N GLN A 359 7.94 -3.10 3.34
CA GLN A 359 8.46 -4.47 3.41
C GLN A 359 9.62 -4.63 4.42
N GLY A 360 10.13 -3.55 5.00
CA GLY A 360 11.25 -3.58 5.93
C GLY A 360 12.61 -3.73 5.25
N ASN A 361 12.72 -3.32 3.99
CA ASN A 361 13.95 -3.30 3.20
C ASN A 361 14.35 -1.84 2.87
N PRO A 362 14.66 -0.97 3.86
CA PRO A 362 15.03 0.41 3.57
C PRO A 362 16.29 0.44 2.69
N GLN A 363 16.23 1.20 1.58
CA GLN A 363 17.36 1.41 0.66
C GLN A 363 18.40 2.37 1.24
#